data_AF-A0A1W1VH72-F1
#
_entry.id   AF-A0A1W1VH72-F1
#
_cell.length_a   1.000
_cell.length_b   1.000
_cell.length_c   1.000
_cell.angle_alpha   90.00
_cell.angle_beta   90.00
_cell.angle_gamma   90.00
#
_symmetry.space_group_name_H-M   'P 1'
#
loop_
_entity.id
_entity.type
_entity.pdbx_description
1 polymer ?
#
loop_
_entity_poly.entity_id
_entity_poly.type
_entity_poly.pdbx_seq_one_letter_code
_entity_poly.pdbx_strand_id
1 'polypeptide(L)'
;MLRLLKKALQVGQATVKYPFKPVEVAPGFRGKPVYDFSRCIACGACATACPPNAITMDCDLERGIKSWNINYGRCIFCGRCEEVCPTGAIALSAEFELAVARKEDLYCRAEVQLCKCISCGEYFGPSRELEYVLAILKQARLLASGHEGWEQLLKVCPKCRRQEIAKSTARIFGRAGKVLGGSK
;
A
#
# COMPACT_ATOMS: atom_id res chain seq x y z
N MET A 1 -14.31 8.67 -60.50
CA MET A 1 -14.06 9.67 -59.42
C MET A 1 -15.26 9.92 -58.51
N LEU A 2 -16.50 10.08 -59.00
CA LEU A 2 -17.68 10.42 -58.16
C LEU A 2 -18.10 9.36 -57.11
N ARG A 3 -17.76 8.08 -57.32
CA ARG A 3 -18.08 7.00 -56.35
C ARG A 3 -17.36 7.17 -55.01
N LEU A 4 -16.15 7.73 -55.01
CA LEU A 4 -15.38 8.03 -53.81
C LEU A 4 -16.04 9.14 -52.98
N LEU A 5 -16.45 10.23 -53.64
CA LEU A 5 -17.18 11.33 -53.01
C LEU A 5 -18.50 10.86 -52.39
N LYS A 6 -19.28 10.03 -53.10
CA LYS A 6 -20.52 9.46 -52.56
C LYS A 6 -20.28 8.62 -51.31
N LYS A 7 -19.22 7.81 -51.30
CA LYS A 7 -18.88 6.96 -50.15
C LYS A 7 -18.37 7.77 -48.96
N ALA A 8 -17.59 8.82 -49.20
CA ALA A 8 -17.15 9.74 -48.15
C ALA A 8 -18.34 10.44 -47.47
N LEU A 9 -19.33 10.91 -48.24
CA LEU A 9 -20.55 11.51 -47.69
C LEU A 9 -21.41 10.51 -46.91
N GLN A 10 -21.46 9.24 -47.34
CA GLN A 10 -22.19 8.18 -46.64
C GLN A 10 -21.54 7.76 -45.31
N VAL A 11 -20.21 7.70 -45.26
CA VAL A 11 -19.47 7.33 -44.05
C VAL A 11 -19.46 8.48 -43.03
N GLY A 12 -19.55 9.72 -43.52
CA GLY A 12 -19.55 10.91 -42.66
C GLY A 12 -18.17 11.23 -42.11
N GLN A 13 -18.13 12.05 -41.06
CA GLN A 13 -16.89 12.50 -40.45
C GLN A 13 -16.49 11.57 -39.29
N ALA A 14 -15.26 11.08 -39.31
CA ALA A 14 -14.69 10.27 -38.23
C ALA A 14 -14.25 11.11 -37.01
N THR A 15 -14.18 12.44 -37.15
CA THR A 15 -13.73 13.36 -36.10
C THR A 15 -14.74 13.50 -34.97
N VAL A 16 -14.23 13.54 -33.74
CA VAL A 16 -15.03 13.84 -32.53
C VAL A 16 -14.96 15.32 -32.17
N LYS A 17 -15.92 15.81 -31.37
CA LYS A 17 -16.00 17.21 -30.94
C LYS A 17 -15.05 17.56 -29.78
N TYR A 18 -13.85 16.99 -29.74
CA TYR A 18 -12.85 17.34 -28.74
C TYR A 18 -12.36 18.77 -28.97
N PRO A 19 -12.15 19.61 -27.92
CA PRO A 19 -12.32 19.34 -26.49
C PRO A 19 -13.74 19.62 -25.94
N PHE A 20 -14.69 20.09 -26.75
CA PHE A 20 -16.05 20.45 -26.30
C PHE A 20 -16.93 19.27 -25.87
N LYS A 21 -16.62 18.05 -26.35
CA LYS A 21 -17.15 16.78 -25.83
C LYS A 21 -15.96 15.87 -25.49
N PRO A 22 -15.79 15.42 -24.23
CA PRO A 22 -14.76 14.47 -23.84
C PRO A 22 -14.89 13.15 -24.61
N VAL A 23 -13.77 12.48 -24.82
CA VAL A 23 -13.75 11.14 -25.40
C VAL A 23 -14.23 10.15 -24.35
N GLU A 24 -15.27 9.37 -24.67
CA GLU A 24 -15.73 8.28 -23.84
C GLU A 24 -14.72 7.12 -23.93
N VAL A 25 -14.16 6.73 -22.79
CA VAL A 25 -13.20 5.62 -22.70
C VAL A 25 -13.90 4.30 -22.42
N ALA A 26 -13.27 3.19 -22.80
CA ALA A 26 -13.80 1.86 -22.54
C ALA A 26 -13.81 1.52 -21.03
N PRO A 27 -14.72 0.64 -20.57
CA PRO A 27 -14.67 0.11 -19.21
C PRO A 27 -13.32 -0.56 -18.91
N GLY A 28 -12.76 -0.29 -17.72
CA GLY A 28 -11.44 -0.80 -17.33
C GLY A 28 -10.25 -0.07 -17.96
N PHE A 29 -10.47 1.10 -18.57
CA PHE A 29 -9.40 1.98 -19.04
C PHE A 29 -8.42 2.30 -17.90
N ARG A 30 -7.13 2.22 -18.21
CA ARG A 30 -6.04 2.45 -17.24
C ARG A 30 -5.48 3.86 -17.38
N GLY A 31 -6.18 4.84 -16.83
CA GLY A 31 -5.77 6.23 -16.76
C GLY A 31 -4.94 6.52 -15.51
N LYS A 32 -5.14 7.70 -14.93
CA LYS A 32 -4.40 8.16 -13.74
C LYS A 32 -4.63 7.25 -12.54
N PRO A 33 -3.58 6.75 -11.88
CA PRO A 33 -3.72 6.15 -10.56
C PRO A 33 -4.23 7.18 -9.56
N VAL A 34 -5.41 6.94 -8.98
CA VAL A 34 -6.01 7.78 -7.94
C VAL A 34 -5.72 7.14 -6.59
N TYR A 35 -5.16 7.91 -5.68
CA TYR A 35 -4.79 7.48 -4.34
C TYR A 35 -5.79 8.00 -3.30
N ASP A 36 -6.42 7.08 -2.57
CA ASP A 36 -7.29 7.35 -1.44
C ASP A 36 -6.52 7.17 -0.13
N PHE A 37 -6.15 8.30 0.47
CA PHE A 37 -5.43 8.33 1.74
C PHE A 37 -6.20 7.67 2.88
N SER A 38 -7.53 7.72 2.89
CA SER A 38 -8.33 7.20 4.01
C SER A 38 -8.23 5.67 4.14
N ARG A 39 -8.04 4.98 3.00
CA ARG A 39 -7.94 3.52 2.92
C ARG A 39 -6.51 3.00 2.97
N CYS A 40 -5.52 3.86 2.77
CA CYS A 40 -4.12 3.43 2.73
C CYS A 40 -3.61 3.06 4.13
N ILE A 41 -3.03 1.86 4.22
CA ILE A 41 -2.37 1.33 5.42
C ILE A 41 -0.84 1.44 5.37
N ALA A 42 -0.29 2.03 4.29
CA ALA A 42 1.15 2.22 4.09
C ALA A 42 1.99 0.91 4.12
N CYS A 43 1.43 -0.22 3.67
CA CYS A 43 2.11 -1.52 3.64
C CYS A 43 3.25 -1.61 2.61
N GLY A 44 3.22 -0.80 1.55
CA GLY A 44 4.27 -0.76 0.52
C GLY A 44 4.14 -1.75 -0.63
N ALA A 45 3.09 -2.59 -0.66
CA ALA A 45 2.87 -3.55 -1.75
C ALA A 45 2.87 -2.89 -3.15
N CYS A 46 2.22 -1.73 -3.28
CA CYS A 46 2.17 -0.99 -4.55
C CYS A 46 3.54 -0.46 -5.00
N ALA A 47 4.42 -0.06 -4.06
CA ALA A 47 5.76 0.38 -4.37
C ALA A 47 6.62 -0.79 -4.87
N THR A 48 6.57 -1.92 -4.17
CA THR A 48 7.28 -3.15 -4.57
C THR A 48 6.80 -3.68 -5.92
N ALA A 49 5.51 -3.59 -6.22
CA ALA A 49 4.95 -4.09 -7.47
C ALA A 49 5.18 -3.17 -8.69
N CYS A 50 5.67 -1.94 -8.49
CA CYS A 50 5.77 -0.92 -9.54
C CYS A 50 7.01 -1.17 -10.42
N PRO A 51 6.87 -1.64 -11.68
CA PRO A 51 8.03 -1.97 -12.51
C PRO A 51 9.00 -0.80 -12.77
N PRO A 52 8.51 0.43 -13.07
CA PRO A 52 9.41 1.55 -13.28
C PRO A 52 9.85 2.20 -11.97
N ASN A 53 9.46 1.73 -10.79
CA ASN A 53 9.68 2.43 -9.51
C ASN A 53 9.15 3.88 -9.55
N ALA A 54 7.95 4.07 -10.10
CA ALA A 54 7.25 5.36 -10.09
C ALA A 54 6.63 5.68 -8.73
N ILE A 55 6.34 4.64 -7.93
CA ILE A 55 5.88 4.77 -6.54
C ILE A 55 7.07 4.52 -5.62
N THR A 56 7.32 5.42 -4.68
CA THR A 56 8.35 5.27 -3.64
C THR A 56 7.76 5.46 -2.25
N MET A 57 8.38 4.82 -1.27
CA MET A 57 8.03 5.00 0.13
C MET A 57 9.28 5.14 0.98
N ASP A 58 9.26 6.13 1.88
CA ASP A 58 10.35 6.45 2.77
C ASP A 58 9.85 6.45 4.21
N CYS A 59 10.71 6.04 5.15
CA CYS A 59 10.36 5.91 6.56
C CYS A 59 11.27 6.81 7.39
N ASP A 60 10.68 7.82 8.02
CA ASP A 60 11.35 8.71 8.95
C ASP A 60 10.97 8.30 10.39
N LEU A 61 11.88 7.58 11.04
CA LEU A 61 11.67 7.09 12.40
C LEU A 61 11.81 8.19 13.45
N GLU A 62 12.47 9.31 13.16
CA GLU A 62 12.61 10.42 14.11
C GLU A 62 11.29 11.20 14.20
N ARG A 63 10.70 11.50 13.03
CA ARG A 63 9.40 12.17 12.93
C ARG A 63 8.22 11.22 13.12
N GLY A 64 8.43 9.91 13.01
CA GLY A 64 7.39 8.90 13.11
C GLY A 64 6.45 8.91 11.89
N ILE A 65 6.99 9.18 10.70
CA ILE A 65 6.22 9.37 9.46
C ILE A 65 6.71 8.39 8.41
N LYS A 66 5.77 7.81 7.67
CA LYS A 66 6.03 7.07 6.42
C LYS A 66 5.45 7.84 5.25
N SER A 67 6.32 8.31 4.36
CA SER A 67 5.94 9.06 3.18
C SER A 67 5.68 8.11 2.01
N TRP A 68 4.63 8.37 1.25
CA TRP A 68 4.27 7.70 0.01
C TRP A 68 4.26 8.73 -1.10
N ASN A 69 4.90 8.41 -2.24
CA ASN A 69 5.00 9.31 -3.37
C ASN A 69 4.77 8.54 -4.67
N ILE A 70 4.05 9.15 -5.61
CA ILE A 70 3.99 8.68 -7.00
C ILE A 70 4.45 9.80 -7.95
N ASN A 71 5.28 9.43 -8.93
CA ASN A 71 5.68 10.27 -10.05
C ASN A 71 4.95 9.82 -11.32
N TYR A 72 3.94 10.58 -11.75
CA TYR A 72 3.17 10.29 -12.95
C TYR A 72 3.99 10.36 -14.23
N GLY A 73 5.07 11.16 -14.26
CA GLY A 73 6.00 11.20 -15.40
C GLY A 73 6.87 9.95 -15.56
N ARG A 74 6.96 9.10 -14.53
CA ARG A 74 7.66 7.80 -14.56
C ARG A 74 6.70 6.62 -14.66
N CYS A 75 5.42 6.83 -14.37
CA CYS A 75 4.42 5.78 -14.36
C CYS A 75 4.14 5.29 -15.78
N ILE A 76 4.05 3.97 -15.95
CA ILE A 76 3.68 3.32 -17.22
C ILE A 76 2.21 2.89 -17.27
N PHE A 77 1.40 3.33 -16.30
CA PHE A 77 -0.05 3.10 -16.22
C PHE A 77 -0.47 1.61 -16.31
N CYS A 78 0.39 0.71 -15.83
CA CYS A 78 0.20 -0.73 -16.03
C CYS A 78 -0.90 -1.37 -15.16
N GLY A 79 -1.41 -0.72 -14.11
CA GLY A 79 -2.45 -1.29 -13.24
C GLY A 79 -1.95 -2.16 -12.06
N ARG A 80 -0.67 -2.56 -12.03
CA ARG A 80 -0.16 -3.47 -10.97
C ARG A 80 -0.36 -2.95 -9.55
N CYS A 81 -0.28 -1.63 -9.34
CA CYS A 81 -0.47 -1.04 -8.02
C CYS A 81 -1.90 -1.21 -7.48
N GLU A 82 -2.90 -1.18 -8.35
CA GLU A 82 -4.31 -1.45 -8.01
C GLU A 82 -4.52 -2.92 -7.69
N GLU A 83 -4.00 -3.83 -8.52
CA GLU A 83 -4.11 -5.28 -8.33
C GLU A 83 -3.57 -5.77 -6.99
N VAL A 84 -2.44 -5.21 -6.53
CA VAL A 84 -1.78 -5.64 -5.28
C VAL A 84 -2.28 -4.91 -4.03
N CYS A 85 -3.13 -3.90 -4.17
CA CYS A 85 -3.54 -3.09 -3.02
C CYS A 85 -4.56 -3.84 -2.15
N PRO A 86 -4.22 -4.28 -0.93
CA PRO A 86 -5.11 -5.12 -0.13
C PRO A 86 -6.36 -4.38 0.35
N THR A 87 -6.29 -3.05 0.44
CA THR A 87 -7.39 -2.19 0.88
C THR A 87 -8.03 -1.42 -0.26
N GLY A 88 -7.57 -1.58 -1.51
CA GLY A 88 -8.01 -0.80 -2.68
C GLY A 88 -7.81 0.72 -2.54
N ALA A 89 -6.79 1.14 -1.80
CA ALA A 89 -6.43 2.55 -1.60
C ALA A 89 -5.83 3.23 -2.84
N ILE A 90 -5.50 2.47 -3.87
CA ILE A 90 -5.08 3.00 -5.17
C ILE A 90 -5.82 2.27 -6.27
N ALA A 91 -6.37 3.02 -7.22
CA ALA A 91 -7.17 2.50 -8.33
C ALA A 91 -6.87 3.27 -9.62
N LEU A 92 -7.02 2.63 -10.78
CA LEU A 92 -6.81 3.30 -12.07
C LEU A 92 -8.12 3.98 -12.49
N SER A 93 -8.07 5.28 -12.77
CA SER A 93 -9.25 6.04 -13.18
C SER A 93 -9.38 6.13 -14.70
N ALA A 94 -10.48 6.73 -15.16
CA ALA A 94 -10.70 7.10 -16.55
C ALA A 94 -9.95 8.38 -16.98
N GLU A 95 -9.30 9.08 -16.06
CA GLU A 95 -8.63 10.37 -16.33
C GLU A 95 -7.33 10.14 -17.13
N PHE A 96 -7.22 10.70 -18.33
CA PHE A 96 -6.02 10.59 -19.18
C PHE A 96 -5.40 11.95 -19.54
N GLU A 97 -6.09 13.05 -19.27
CA GLU A 97 -5.66 14.41 -19.61
C GLU A 97 -4.68 14.96 -18.56
N LEU A 98 -3.52 14.32 -18.43
CA LEU A 98 -2.54 14.57 -17.35
C LEU A 98 -1.44 15.57 -17.71
N ALA A 99 -1.63 16.36 -18.77
CA ALA A 99 -0.66 17.37 -19.17
C ALA A 99 -0.56 18.46 -18.10
N VAL A 100 0.65 18.77 -17.67
CA VAL A 100 0.93 19.80 -16.67
C VAL A 100 2.00 20.77 -17.16
N ALA A 101 1.95 22.01 -16.71
CA ALA A 101 2.94 23.04 -17.08
C ALA A 101 4.25 22.91 -16.30
N ARG A 102 4.20 22.34 -15.09
CA ARG A 102 5.35 22.20 -14.20
C ARG A 102 5.61 20.75 -13.84
N LYS A 103 6.89 20.40 -13.68
CA LYS A 103 7.29 19.04 -13.31
C LYS A 103 6.79 18.65 -11.91
N GLU A 104 6.67 19.61 -11.00
CA GLU A 104 6.21 19.36 -9.62
C GLU A 104 4.78 18.83 -9.57
N ASP A 105 3.95 19.19 -10.54
CA ASP A 105 2.54 18.77 -10.63
C ASP A 105 2.40 17.30 -11.08
N LEU A 106 3.48 16.66 -11.52
CA LEU A 106 3.53 15.21 -11.80
C LEU A 106 3.65 14.36 -10.52
N TYR A 107 3.80 14.98 -9.35
CA TYR A 107 3.96 14.27 -8.10
C TYR A 107 2.70 14.33 -7.25
N CYS A 108 2.26 13.18 -6.75
CA CYS A 108 1.29 13.10 -5.66
C CYS A 108 2.00 12.49 -4.44
N ARG A 109 1.81 13.12 -3.28
CA ARG A 109 2.49 12.76 -2.02
C ARG A 109 1.48 12.58 -0.90
N ALA A 110 1.78 11.67 0.02
CA ALA A 110 1.01 11.45 1.23
C ALA A 110 1.92 11.01 2.38
N GLU A 111 1.51 11.29 3.61
CA GLU A 111 2.26 10.95 4.82
C GLU A 111 1.37 10.17 5.79
N VAL A 112 1.85 9.03 6.28
CA VAL A 112 1.12 8.17 7.22
C VAL A 112 1.90 8.08 8.54
N GLN A 113 1.17 8.19 9.65
CA GLN A 113 1.76 8.14 10.99
C GLN A 113 2.20 6.72 11.37
N LEU A 114 3.37 6.62 11.99
CA LEU A 114 3.89 5.42 12.63
C LEU A 114 3.43 5.33 14.08
N CYS A 115 3.27 4.10 14.56
CA CYS A 115 3.04 3.82 15.98
C CYS A 115 4.35 3.63 16.74
N LYS A 116 4.30 3.87 18.05
CA LYS A 116 5.39 3.64 18.99
C LYS A 116 5.30 2.26 19.63
N CYS A 117 6.47 1.67 19.88
CA CYS A 117 6.60 0.43 20.63
C CYS A 117 6.28 0.67 22.12
N ILE A 118 5.40 -0.16 22.70
CA ILE A 118 5.08 -0.05 24.14
C ILE A 118 6.25 -0.42 25.06
N SER A 119 7.25 -1.16 24.56
CA SER A 119 8.39 -1.63 25.35
C SER A 119 9.59 -0.69 25.33
N CYS A 120 9.88 -0.05 24.18
CA CYS A 120 11.06 0.81 24.03
C CYS A 120 10.75 2.24 23.59
N GLY A 121 9.50 2.59 23.29
CA GLY A 121 9.10 3.95 22.88
C GLY A 121 9.41 4.31 21.42
N GLU A 122 10.25 3.56 20.74
CA GLU A 122 10.64 3.79 19.33
C GLU A 122 9.49 3.60 18.33
N TYR A 123 9.47 4.40 17.26
CA TYR A 123 8.60 4.17 16.12
C TYR A 123 9.03 2.94 15.33
N PHE A 124 8.09 2.16 14.80
CA PHE A 124 8.46 0.93 14.09
C PHE A 124 7.58 0.51 12.91
N GLY A 125 6.32 0.95 12.85
CA GLY A 125 5.42 0.52 11.79
C GLY A 125 4.17 1.40 11.66
N PRO A 126 3.48 1.39 10.51
CA PRO A 126 2.28 2.17 10.30
C PRO A 126 1.16 1.74 11.25
N SER A 127 0.54 2.70 11.95
CA SER A 127 -0.54 2.40 12.90
C SER A 127 -1.70 1.67 12.22
N ARG A 128 -2.08 2.14 11.02
CA ARG A 128 -3.18 1.58 10.23
C ARG A 128 -2.92 0.16 9.72
N GLU A 129 -1.66 -0.20 9.48
CA GLU A 129 -1.29 -1.57 9.10
C GLU A 129 -1.54 -2.54 10.27
N LEU A 130 -1.18 -2.14 11.49
CA LEU A 130 -1.43 -2.95 12.68
C LEU A 130 -2.93 -3.11 12.96
N GLU A 131 -3.70 -2.03 12.81
CA GLU A 131 -5.17 -2.04 12.94
C GLU A 131 -5.81 -2.99 11.92
N TYR A 132 -5.35 -2.95 10.67
CA TYR A 132 -5.81 -3.85 9.61
C TYR A 132 -5.52 -5.32 9.94
N VAL A 133 -4.29 -5.64 10.37
CA VAL A 133 -3.91 -7.00 10.78
C VAL A 133 -4.75 -7.47 11.98
N LEU A 134 -4.96 -6.59 12.97
CA LEU A 134 -5.83 -6.88 14.12
C LEU A 134 -7.25 -7.23 13.68
N ALA A 135 -7.82 -6.47 12.75
CA ALA A 135 -9.17 -6.72 12.22
C ALA A 135 -9.27 -8.09 11.54
N ILE A 136 -8.28 -8.46 10.72
CA ILE A 136 -8.21 -9.78 10.07
C ILE A 136 -8.14 -10.91 11.11
N LEU A 137 -7.25 -10.78 12.11
CA LEU A 137 -7.06 -11.81 13.12
C LEU A 137 -8.34 -12.04 13.94
N LYS A 138 -9.08 -10.96 14.25
CA LYS A 138 -10.39 -11.04 14.92
C LYS A 138 -11.42 -11.76 14.04
N GLN A 139 -11.48 -11.42 12.75
CA GLN A 139 -12.40 -12.05 11.80
C GLN A 139 -12.10 -13.54 11.61
N ALA A 140 -10.83 -13.93 11.55
CA ALA A 140 -10.41 -15.32 11.33
C ALA A 140 -10.68 -16.23 12.54
N ARG A 141 -11.18 -15.70 13.67
CA ARG A 141 -11.34 -16.41 14.96
C ARG A 141 -10.07 -17.10 15.47
N LEU A 142 -8.90 -16.77 14.91
CA LEU A 142 -7.59 -17.24 15.38
C LEU A 142 -7.25 -16.71 16.78
N LEU A 143 -7.99 -15.69 17.24
CA LEU A 143 -7.86 -15.10 18.57
C LEU A 143 -8.80 -15.72 19.63
N ALA A 144 -9.59 -16.74 19.28
CA ALA A 144 -10.54 -17.36 20.22
C ALA A 144 -9.89 -18.28 21.28
N SER A 145 -8.60 -18.62 21.13
CA SER A 145 -7.88 -19.47 22.07
C SER A 145 -7.24 -18.67 23.21
N GLY A 146 -8.02 -18.37 24.25
CA GLY A 146 -7.59 -18.36 25.67
C GLY A 146 -6.46 -17.43 26.15
N HIS A 147 -5.88 -16.56 25.32
CA HIS A 147 -4.82 -15.65 25.76
C HIS A 147 -5.29 -14.19 25.81
N GLU A 148 -5.58 -13.72 27.02
CA GLU A 148 -5.79 -12.29 27.30
C GLU A 148 -4.51 -11.49 26.96
N GLY A 149 -4.66 -10.32 26.34
CA GLY A 149 -3.56 -9.36 26.14
C GLY A 149 -2.69 -9.51 24.88
N TRP A 150 -2.96 -10.48 23.98
CA TRP A 150 -2.15 -10.65 22.76
C TRP A 150 -2.14 -9.45 21.81
N GLU A 151 -3.17 -8.61 21.82
CA GLU A 151 -3.23 -7.37 21.02
C GLU A 151 -2.04 -6.44 21.31
N GLN A 152 -1.51 -6.49 22.54
CA GLN A 152 -0.36 -5.71 22.97
C GLN A 152 0.91 -6.16 22.26
N LEU A 153 1.04 -7.44 21.90
CA LEU A 153 2.20 -7.96 21.18
C LEU A 153 2.35 -7.31 19.81
N LEU A 154 1.23 -7.00 19.13
CA LEU A 154 1.25 -6.29 17.85
C LEU A 154 1.75 -4.85 17.97
N LYS A 155 1.67 -4.26 19.16
CA LYS A 155 2.21 -2.92 19.50
C LYS A 155 3.66 -2.97 20.01
N VAL A 156 4.34 -4.12 19.91
CA VAL A 156 5.77 -4.29 20.22
C VAL A 156 6.56 -4.42 18.94
N CYS A 157 7.63 -3.63 18.80
CA CYS A 157 8.48 -3.64 17.62
C CYS A 157 9.22 -4.98 17.42
N PRO A 158 9.67 -5.31 16.19
CA PRO A 158 10.38 -6.57 15.91
C PRO A 158 11.64 -6.80 16.74
N LYS A 159 12.34 -5.73 17.16
CA LYS A 159 13.53 -5.82 18.02
C LYS A 159 13.16 -6.29 19.42
N CYS A 160 12.24 -5.59 20.09
CA CYS A 160 11.78 -5.95 21.44
C CYS A 160 11.09 -7.32 21.45
N ARG A 161 10.29 -7.63 20.42
CA ARG A 161 9.65 -8.95 20.31
C ARG A 161 10.66 -10.09 20.24
N ARG A 162 11.74 -9.93 19.44
CA ARG A 162 12.83 -10.91 19.38
C ARG A 162 13.55 -11.08 20.72
N GLN A 163 13.76 -9.99 21.46
CA GLN A 163 14.40 -10.04 22.77
C GLN A 163 13.54 -10.79 23.79
N GLU A 164 12.23 -10.54 23.82
CA GLU A 164 11.32 -11.27 24.72
C GLU A 164 11.22 -12.75 24.37
N ILE A 165 11.16 -13.09 23.09
CA ILE A 165 11.22 -14.49 22.65
C ILE A 165 12.54 -15.13 23.13
N ALA A 166 13.69 -14.50 22.90
CA ALA A 166 14.98 -15.01 23.35
C ALA A 166 15.04 -15.25 24.87
N LYS A 167 14.51 -14.31 25.68
CA LYS A 167 14.41 -14.46 27.15
C LYS A 167 13.50 -15.62 27.53
N SER A 168 12.35 -15.78 26.88
CA SER A 168 11.40 -16.86 27.16
C SER A 168 11.98 -18.23 26.84
N THR A 169 12.65 -18.35 25.70
CA THR A 169 13.38 -19.56 25.28
C THR A 169 14.49 -19.90 26.27
N ALA A 170 15.30 -18.92 26.67
CA ALA A 170 16.34 -19.11 27.68
C ALA A 170 15.79 -19.58 29.04
N ARG A 171 14.60 -19.10 29.46
CA ARG A 171 13.93 -19.57 30.69
C ARG A 171 13.46 -21.02 30.58
N ILE A 172 12.95 -21.44 29.42
CA ILE A 172 12.48 -22.82 29.18
C ILE A 172 13.68 -23.78 29.17
N PHE A 173 14.72 -23.49 28.39
CA PHE A 173 15.91 -24.33 28.29
C PHE A 173 16.79 -24.28 29.55
N GLY A 174 16.83 -23.13 30.25
CA GLY A 174 17.50 -23.00 31.54
C GLY A 174 16.82 -23.78 32.67
N ARG A 175 15.48 -23.96 32.61
CA ARG A 175 14.76 -24.88 33.49
C ARG A 175 15.00 -26.35 33.13
N ALA A 176 15.05 -26.69 31.84
CA ALA A 176 15.34 -28.06 31.40
C ALA A 176 16.75 -28.53 31.85
N GLY A 177 17.75 -27.64 31.83
CA GLY A 177 19.09 -27.93 32.35
C GLY A 177 19.17 -28.16 33.87
N LYS A 178 18.23 -27.62 34.66
CA LYS A 178 18.14 -27.89 36.11
C LYS A 178 17.39 -29.19 36.44
N VAL A 179 16.54 -29.69 35.54
CA VAL A 179 15.80 -30.95 35.75
C VAL A 179 16.64 -32.18 35.40
N LEU A 180 17.63 -32.03 34.50
CA LEU A 180 18.54 -33.13 34.11
C LEU A 180 19.86 -33.16 34.90
N GLY A 181 20.07 -32.23 35.85
CA GLY A 181 21.27 -32.14 36.69
C GLY A 181 21.11 -32.73 38.10
N GLY A 182 20.17 -33.65 38.29
CA GLY A 182 19.82 -34.20 39.61
C GLY A 182 19.58 -35.70 39.61
N SER A 183 20.56 -36.51 39.21
CA SER A 183 20.82 -37.81 39.84
C SER A 183 22.14 -38.40 39.30
N LYS A 184 23.01 -38.73 40.26
CA LYS A 184 24.31 -39.40 40.19
C LYS A 184 25.52 -38.52 39.92
#